data_AF-A0A962NHJ5-F1
#
_entry.id   AF-A0A962NHJ5-F1
#
_cell.length_a   1.000
_cell.length_b   1.000
_cell.length_c   1.000
_cell.angle_alpha   90.00
_cell.angle_beta   90.00
_cell.angle_gamma   90.00
#
_symmetry.space_group_name_H-M   'P 1'
#
loop_
_entity.id
_entity.type
_entity.pdbx_description
1 polymer ?
#
loop_
_entity_poly.entity_id
_entity_poly.type
_entity_poly.pdbx_seq_one_letter_code
_entity_poly.pdbx_strand_id
1 'polypeptide(L)' 'MRVPTINVSVVDLSFVAARPTTKDEIDQVLGDAASGDLKGVLAISAAPLVSVDF' A
#
# COMPACT_ATOMS: atom_id res chain seq x y z
N MET A 1 14.70 -7.46 -3.31
CA MET A 1 15.62 -7.56 -4.47
C MET A 1 16.17 -6.17 -4.75
N ARG A 2 17.46 -5.99 -5.10
CA ARG A 2 17.96 -4.70 -5.57
C ARG A 2 17.88 -4.64 -7.10
N VAL A 3 17.40 -3.52 -7.62
CA VAL A 3 17.28 -3.25 -9.05
C VAL A 3 17.93 -1.89 -9.37
N PRO A 4 18.37 -1.64 -10.62
CA PRO A 4 19.04 -0.39 -10.99
C PRO A 4 18.08 0.81 -11.05
N THR A 5 17.60 1.28 -9.90
CA THR A 5 16.78 2.49 -9.74
C THR A 5 17.54 3.52 -8.89
N ILE A 6 17.30 4.82 -9.15
CA ILE A 6 18.02 5.92 -8.48
C ILE A 6 17.63 6.00 -7.00
N ASN A 7 16.33 5.90 -6.72
CA ASN A 7 15.71 5.94 -5.40
C ASN A 7 14.34 5.21 -5.46
N VAL A 8 13.61 5.24 -4.35
CA VAL A 8 12.34 4.54 -4.13
C VAL A 8 12.48 3.02 -4.00
N SER A 9 11.69 2.45 -3.12
CA SER A 9 11.63 1.01 -2.86
C SER A 9 10.18 0.58 -2.69
N VAL A 10 9.89 -0.66 -3.04
CA VAL A 10 8.55 -1.24 -2.95
C VAL A 10 8.55 -2.39 -1.96
N VAL A 11 7.45 -2.53 -1.22
CA VAL A 11 7.16 -3.69 -0.39
C VAL A 11 6.12 -4.54 -1.12
N ASP A 12 6.48 -5.79 -1.40
CA ASP A 12 5.56 -6.82 -1.87
C ASP A 12 5.21 -7.74 -0.69
N LEU A 13 3.97 -7.63 -0.19
CA LEU A 13 3.49 -8.34 1.00
C LEU A 13 2.45 -9.39 0.60
N SER A 14 2.78 -10.65 0.85
CA SER A 14 1.85 -11.78 0.78
C SER A 14 1.65 -12.38 2.17
N PHE A 15 0.41 -12.53 2.60
CA PHE A 15 0.07 -13.11 3.91
C PHE A 15 -1.20 -13.96 3.84
N VAL A 16 -1.38 -14.84 4.83
CA VAL A 16 -2.63 -15.58 5.03
C VAL A 16 -3.42 -14.88 6.11
N ALA A 17 -4.62 -14.41 5.77
CA ALA A 17 -5.50 -13.76 6.72
C ALA A 17 -5.96 -14.75 7.80
N ALA A 18 -6.02 -14.30 9.06
CA ALA A 18 -6.46 -15.12 10.19
C ALA A 18 -7.96 -15.46 10.14
N ARG A 19 -8.72 -14.74 9.32
CA ARG A 19 -10.15 -14.95 9.10
C ARG A 19 -10.49 -14.76 7.62
N PRO A 20 -11.66 -15.27 7.15
CA PRO A 20 -12.18 -14.93 5.84
C PRO A 20 -12.27 -13.41 5.65
N THR A 21 -11.82 -12.94 4.50
CA THR A 21 -11.81 -11.52 4.10
C THR A 21 -11.83 -11.45 2.57
N THR A 22 -12.11 -10.28 2.02
CA THR A 22 -12.01 -9.99 0.58
C THR A 22 -10.97 -8.91 0.31
N LYS A 23 -10.63 -8.71 -0.97
CA LYS A 23 -9.78 -7.59 -1.40
C LYS A 23 -10.42 -6.25 -1.07
N ASP A 24 -11.71 -6.08 -1.39
CA ASP A 24 -12.42 -4.82 -1.18
C ASP A 24 -12.46 -4.43 0.30
N GLU A 25 -12.60 -5.42 1.20
CA GLU A 25 -12.54 -5.19 2.65
C GLU A 25 -11.15 -4.66 3.09
N ILE A 26 -10.06 -5.24 2.57
CA ILE A 26 -8.70 -4.80 2.89
C ILE A 26 -8.45 -3.40 2.35
N ASP A 27 -8.85 -3.13 1.10
CA ASP A 27 -8.69 -1.82 0.46
C ASP A 27 -9.44 -0.73 1.26
N GLN A 28 -10.64 -1.04 1.74
CA GLN A 28 -11.41 -0.12 2.59
C GLN A 28 -10.72 0.14 3.93
N VAL A 29 -10.27 -0.91 4.63
CA VAL A 29 -9.56 -0.77 5.92
C VAL A 29 -8.30 0.08 5.78
N LEU A 30 -7.54 -0.11 4.70
CA LEU A 30 -6.36 0.72 4.42
C LEU A 30 -6.75 2.18 4.16
N GLY A 31 -7.81 2.43 3.39
CA GLY A 31 -8.31 3.79 3.11
C GLY A 31 -8.76 4.54 4.36
N ASP A 32 -9.49 3.85 5.23
CA ASP A 32 -9.94 4.39 6.51
C ASP A 32 -8.74 4.70 7.42
N ALA A 33 -7.76 3.78 7.50
CA ALA A 33 -6.54 3.98 8.28
C ALA A 33 -5.69 5.15 7.78
N ALA A 34 -5.52 5.28 6.45
CA ALA A 34 -4.79 6.39 5.83
C ALA A 34 -5.43 7.75 6.08
N SER A 35 -6.78 7.79 6.17
CA SER A 35 -7.54 9.01 6.44
C SER A 35 -7.67 9.32 7.94
N GLY A 36 -7.54 8.30 8.79
CA GLY A 36 -7.67 8.37 10.25
C GLY A 36 -6.32 8.33 10.97
N ASP A 37 -6.12 7.27 11.76
CA ASP A 37 -5.02 7.17 12.73
C ASP A 37 -3.63 7.22 12.11
N LEU A 38 -3.49 6.84 10.82
CA LEU A 38 -2.23 6.85 10.10
C LEU A 38 -2.08 8.05 9.15
N LYS A 39 -2.91 9.08 9.30
CA LYS A 39 -2.83 10.29 8.47
C LYS A 39 -1.45 10.93 8.56
N GLY A 40 -0.84 11.13 7.39
CA GLY A 40 0.53 11.68 7.27
C GLY A 40 1.64 10.63 7.36
N VAL A 41 1.29 9.36 7.63
CA VAL A 41 2.22 8.22 7.64
C VAL A 41 1.87 7.23 6.52
N LEU A 42 0.58 6.92 6.36
CA LEU A 42 0.06 6.07 5.29
C LEU A 42 -0.70 6.91 4.26
N ALA A 43 -0.39 6.69 2.99
CA ALA A 43 -1.10 7.28 1.85
C ALA A 43 -1.49 6.19 0.86
N ILE A 44 -2.60 6.38 0.15
CA ILE A 44 -3.10 5.46 -0.87
C ILE A 44 -3.29 6.22 -2.18
N SER A 45 -2.94 5.58 -3.29
CA SER A 45 -3.16 6.08 -4.63
C SER A 45 -3.80 5.00 -5.50
N ALA A 46 -4.82 5.38 -6.28
CA ALA A 46 -5.43 4.55 -7.31
C ALA A 46 -4.99 4.94 -8.73
N ALA A 47 -4.08 5.91 -8.85
CA ALA A 47 -3.55 6.33 -10.14
C ALA A 47 -2.52 5.31 -10.66
N PRO A 48 -2.38 5.15 -11.99
CA PRO A 48 -1.37 4.27 -12.59
C PRO A 48 0.03 4.92 -12.51
N LEU A 49 0.61 4.91 -11.31
CA LEU A 49 1.91 5.53 -11.00
C LEU A 49 3.09 4.58 -11.21
N VAL A 50 4.27 5.15 -11.39
CA VAL A 50 5.56 4.46 -11.48
C VAL A 50 6.54 4.94 -10.40
N SER A 51 7.71 4.31 -10.30
CA SER A 51 8.63 4.55 -9.18
C SER A 51 9.13 5.99 -9.03
N VAL A 52 9.14 6.80 -10.11
CA VAL A 52 9.59 8.21 -10.05
C VAL A 52 8.51 9.17 -9.56
N ASP A 53 7.26 8.72 -9.43
CA ASP A 53 6.15 9.52 -8.94
C ASP A 53 6.08 9.59 -7.40
N PHE A 54 6.97 8.85 -6.71
CA PHE A 54 7.08 8.75 -5.25
C PHE A 54 8.45 9.21 -4.77
#